data_AF-A0A7C4YZA1-F1
#
_entry.id   AF-A0A7C4YZA1-F1
#
_cell.length_a   1.000
_cell.length_b   1.000
_cell.length_c   1.000
_cell.angle_alpha   90.00
_cell.angle_beta   90.00
_cell.angle_gamma   90.00
#
_symmetry.space_group_name_H-M   'P 1'
#
loop_
_entity.id
_entity.type
_entity.pdbx_description
1 polymer ?
#
loop_
_entity_poly.entity_id
_entity_poly.type
_entity_poly.pdbx_seq_one_letter_code
_entity_poly.pdbx_strand_id
1 'polypeptide(L)'
;MSTIGKGIAPTEKQLLAFWKKYVSGKYLYRIVASRYVSDIQKNGFDPKKNPFKLHENDIKQFCKILLDLHKKGFIMMRWWGKPVDQKTVVETTLRDLTFNYIDFTPESRINYYKELRGGALAQTVHIYAEELLLKRPPLTDKELKLVEKLNVWSENLCRDENKIIVIKASSPYFEHAQFQYFTGENVESPFGSFEHFKKVIKKHSLLFYEPYLKGEQLFYVRTTKKISPSEIVRIY
;
A
#
# COMPACT_ATOMS: atom_id res chain seq x y z
N MET A 1 -4.77 -17.18 -28.30
CA MET A 1 -4.58 -15.78 -28.71
C MET A 1 -5.96 -15.14 -28.81
N SER A 2 -6.30 -14.25 -27.87
CA SER A 2 -7.61 -13.62 -27.79
C SER A 2 -7.66 -12.40 -28.72
N THR A 3 -8.55 -12.45 -29.72
CA THR A 3 -8.96 -11.30 -30.53
C THR A 3 -9.76 -10.34 -29.66
N ILE A 4 -9.06 -9.42 -29.00
CA ILE A 4 -9.67 -8.25 -28.36
C ILE A 4 -10.19 -7.36 -29.49
N GLY A 5 -11.52 -7.19 -29.55
CA GLY A 5 -12.18 -6.29 -30.48
C GLY A 5 -11.55 -4.90 -30.40
N LYS A 6 -11.08 -4.41 -31.55
CA LYS A 6 -10.61 -3.02 -31.70
C LYS A 6 -11.82 -2.10 -31.58
N GLY A 7 -12.20 -1.74 -30.36
CA GLY A 7 -13.05 -0.58 -30.13
C GLY A 7 -12.42 0.65 -30.77
N ILE A 8 -13.24 1.56 -31.29
CA ILE A 8 -12.78 2.83 -31.85
C ILE A 8 -11.93 3.55 -30.79
N ALA A 9 -10.70 3.92 -31.14
CA ALA A 9 -9.83 4.64 -30.23
C ALA A 9 -10.49 5.97 -29.81
N PRO A 10 -10.49 6.33 -28.52
CA PRO A 10 -11.12 7.56 -28.06
C PRO A 10 -10.46 8.79 -28.69
N THR A 11 -11.27 9.75 -29.11
CA THR A 11 -10.81 11.06 -29.59
C THR A 11 -10.13 11.83 -28.46
N GLU A 12 -9.29 12.81 -28.81
CA GLU A 12 -8.63 13.67 -27.82
C GLU A 12 -9.63 14.40 -26.92
N LYS A 13 -10.76 14.86 -27.48
CA LYS A 13 -11.85 15.47 -26.70
C LYS A 13 -12.43 14.51 -25.66
N GLN A 14 -12.62 13.23 -26.02
CA GLN A 14 -13.08 12.20 -25.09
C GLN A 14 -12.03 11.90 -24.01
N LEU A 15 -10.76 11.78 -24.39
CA LEU A 15 -9.66 11.58 -23.44
C LEU A 15 -9.55 12.75 -22.45
N LEU A 16 -9.65 13.98 -22.92
CA LEU A 16 -9.59 15.18 -22.08
C LEU A 16 -10.77 15.22 -21.11
N ALA A 17 -11.97 14.92 -21.57
CA ALA A 17 -13.15 14.83 -20.71
C ALA A 17 -12.96 13.76 -19.62
N PHE A 18 -12.42 12.59 -19.98
CA PHE A 18 -12.17 11.51 -19.04
C PHE A 18 -11.09 11.87 -18.02
N TRP A 19 -9.97 12.43 -18.48
CA TRP A 19 -8.89 12.91 -17.61
C TRP A 19 -9.39 14.00 -16.66
N LYS A 20 -10.17 14.97 -17.15
CA LYS A 20 -10.77 16.01 -16.29
C LYS A 20 -11.70 15.43 -15.24
N LYS A 21 -12.43 14.36 -15.56
CA LYS A 21 -13.39 13.74 -14.66
C LYS A 21 -12.73 12.93 -13.53
N TYR A 22 -11.68 12.17 -13.85
CA TYR A 22 -11.11 11.16 -12.92
C TYR A 22 -9.67 11.44 -12.46
N VAL A 23 -8.95 12.38 -13.07
CA VAL A 23 -7.57 12.71 -12.73
C VAL A 23 -7.43 14.18 -12.31
N SER A 24 -7.83 15.12 -13.17
CA SER A 24 -7.72 16.55 -12.86
C SER A 24 -8.61 16.92 -11.68
N GLY A 25 -8.03 17.61 -10.69
CA GLY A 25 -8.75 18.01 -9.48
C GLY A 25 -9.16 16.84 -8.57
N LYS A 26 -8.70 15.61 -8.86
CA LYS A 26 -8.80 14.46 -7.97
C LYS A 26 -7.52 14.28 -7.18
N TYR A 27 -7.59 13.43 -6.16
CA TYR A 27 -6.49 13.20 -5.24
C TYR A 27 -6.18 11.72 -5.08
N LEU A 28 -4.93 11.45 -4.70
CA LEU A 28 -4.45 10.17 -4.24
C LEU A 28 -3.96 10.31 -2.81
N TYR A 29 -4.15 9.26 -2.03
CA TYR A 29 -4.05 9.33 -0.58
C TYR A 29 -3.00 8.35 -0.07
N ARG A 30 -2.22 8.78 0.92
CA ARG A 30 -1.34 7.91 1.69
C ARG A 30 -1.71 8.02 3.16
N ILE A 31 -1.83 6.86 3.81
CA ILE A 31 -2.10 6.78 5.24
C ILE A 31 -0.77 6.48 5.95
N VAL A 32 -0.44 7.27 6.96
CA VAL A 32 0.80 7.14 7.75
C VAL A 32 0.52 7.35 9.23
N ALA A 33 1.30 6.71 10.11
CA ALA A 33 1.22 7.02 11.54
C ALA A 33 1.61 8.48 11.82
N SER A 34 0.93 9.13 12.76
CA SER A 34 1.10 10.55 13.07
C SER A 34 2.54 10.94 13.38
N ARG A 35 3.33 10.04 14.00
CA ARG A 35 4.75 10.29 14.31
C ARG A 35 5.63 10.57 13.08
N TYR A 36 5.23 10.11 11.89
CA TYR A 36 5.99 10.31 10.66
C TYR A 36 5.61 11.59 9.92
N VAL A 37 4.53 12.27 10.32
CA VAL A 37 3.98 13.43 9.59
C VAL A 37 4.97 14.58 9.53
N SER A 38 5.65 14.92 10.63
CA SER A 38 6.61 16.03 10.66
C SER A 38 7.77 15.82 9.68
N ASP A 39 8.32 14.60 9.62
CA ASP A 39 9.37 14.26 8.64
C ASP A 39 8.86 14.37 7.21
N ILE A 40 7.65 13.86 6.94
CA ILE A 40 7.05 13.89 5.59
C ILE A 40 6.73 15.33 5.16
N GLN A 41 6.23 16.18 6.05
CA GLN A 41 6.00 17.60 5.75
C GLN A 41 7.30 18.34 5.44
N LYS A 42 8.41 17.98 6.10
CA LYS A 42 9.70 18.63 5.89
C LYS A 42 10.43 18.10 4.66
N ASN A 43 10.41 16.78 4.46
CA ASN A 43 11.30 16.08 3.53
C ASN A 43 10.58 15.42 2.36
N GLY A 44 9.25 15.35 2.41
CA GLY A 44 8.41 14.68 1.43
C GLY A 44 8.39 13.17 1.63
N PHE A 45 7.96 12.45 0.62
CA PHE A 45 7.95 11.00 0.62
C PHE A 45 9.23 10.47 -0.02
N ASP A 46 10.07 9.76 0.74
CA ASP A 46 11.28 9.14 0.22
C ASP A 46 11.17 7.60 0.26
N PRO A 47 10.97 6.92 -0.87
CA PRO A 47 10.85 5.46 -0.93
C PRO A 47 12.08 4.71 -0.41
N LYS A 48 13.24 5.36 -0.27
CA LYS A 48 14.45 4.75 0.29
C LYS A 48 14.50 4.83 1.81
N LYS A 49 13.64 5.64 2.44
CA LYS A 49 13.55 5.76 3.89
C LYS A 49 12.47 4.82 4.42
N ASN A 50 12.87 3.60 4.78
CA ASN A 50 11.99 2.67 5.49
C ASN A 50 12.01 2.98 7.00
N PRO A 51 10.91 3.43 7.62
CA PRO A 51 10.88 3.75 9.05
C PRO A 51 11.06 2.53 9.95
N PHE A 52 10.97 1.32 9.40
CA PHE A 52 11.09 0.05 10.12
C PHE A 52 12.44 -0.63 9.92
N LYS A 53 13.41 0.05 9.29
CA LYS A 53 14.72 -0.53 8.93
C LYS A 53 15.46 -1.16 10.12
N LEU A 54 15.38 -0.54 11.30
CA LEU A 54 16.03 -1.02 12.52
C LEU A 54 15.47 -2.36 13.02
N HIS A 55 14.21 -2.67 12.71
CA HIS A 55 13.51 -3.88 13.15
C HIS A 55 13.31 -4.89 12.01
N GLU A 56 13.84 -4.61 10.81
CA GLU A 56 13.58 -5.41 9.61
C GLU A 56 13.97 -6.90 9.80
N ASN A 57 15.12 -7.15 10.41
CA ASN A 57 15.60 -8.51 10.65
C ASN A 57 14.75 -9.25 11.69
N ASP A 58 14.35 -8.56 12.77
CA ASP A 58 13.47 -9.12 13.80
C ASP A 58 12.11 -9.49 13.17
N ILE A 59 11.54 -8.60 12.38
CA ILE A 59 10.26 -8.83 11.68
C ILE A 59 10.39 -10.03 10.72
N LYS A 60 11.48 -10.12 9.95
CA LYS A 60 11.73 -11.26 9.05
C LYS A 60 11.81 -12.59 9.81
N GLN A 61 12.49 -12.62 10.95
CA GLN A 61 12.56 -13.81 11.80
C GLN A 61 11.19 -14.17 12.38
N PHE A 62 10.42 -13.18 12.82
CA PHE A 62 9.06 -13.37 13.30
C PHE A 62 8.12 -13.94 12.22
N CYS A 63 8.18 -13.39 11.00
CA CYS A 63 7.48 -13.93 9.85
C CYS A 63 7.86 -15.40 9.58
N LYS A 64 9.15 -15.77 9.72
CA LYS A 64 9.59 -17.16 9.59
C LYS A 64 8.95 -18.07 10.64
N ILE A 65 8.90 -17.66 11.91
CA ILE A 65 8.21 -18.40 12.98
C ILE A 65 6.76 -18.65 12.60
N LEU A 66 6.04 -17.62 12.14
CA LEU A 66 4.64 -17.73 11.71
C LEU A 66 4.47 -18.73 10.55
N LEU A 67 5.36 -18.71 9.55
CA LEU A 67 5.30 -19.66 8.44
C LEU A 67 5.60 -21.09 8.88
N ASP A 68 6.53 -21.29 9.81
CA ASP A 68 6.86 -22.62 10.31
C ASP A 68 5.75 -23.19 11.21
N LEU A 69 5.09 -22.34 12.01
CA LEU A 69 3.87 -22.70 12.74
C LEU A 69 2.72 -23.06 11.79
N HIS A 70 2.55 -22.31 10.68
CA HIS A 70 1.55 -22.62 9.66
C HIS A 70 1.74 -24.03 9.09
N LYS A 71 2.99 -24.40 8.74
CA LYS A 71 3.32 -25.74 8.23
C LYS A 71 3.01 -26.85 9.24
N LYS A 72 3.03 -26.54 10.54
CA LYS A 72 2.68 -27.45 11.63
C LYS A 72 1.17 -27.47 11.94
N GLY A 73 0.34 -26.80 11.14
CA GLY A 73 -1.12 -26.78 11.31
C GLY A 73 -1.64 -25.69 12.25
N PHE A 74 -0.78 -24.83 12.80
CA PHE A 74 -1.21 -23.68 13.58
C PHE A 74 -1.60 -22.53 12.64
N ILE A 75 -2.88 -22.48 12.29
CA ILE A 75 -3.43 -21.53 11.31
C ILE A 75 -4.19 -20.41 12.02
N MET A 76 -3.82 -19.18 11.72
CA MET A 76 -4.49 -17.96 12.15
C MET A 76 -5.11 -17.25 10.94
N MET A 77 -6.36 -16.81 11.07
CA MET A 77 -7.09 -16.09 10.02
C MET A 77 -7.13 -14.59 10.31
N ARG A 78 -7.14 -13.78 9.26
CA ARG A 78 -7.27 -12.32 9.32
C ARG A 78 -8.31 -11.81 8.33
N TRP A 79 -8.88 -10.64 8.63
CA TRP A 79 -9.83 -9.97 7.75
C TRP A 79 -9.18 -8.85 6.95
N TRP A 80 -8.94 -9.09 5.66
CA TRP A 80 -8.38 -8.10 4.71
C TRP A 80 -9.41 -7.77 3.61
N GLY A 81 -10.64 -7.44 4.03
CA GLY A 81 -11.82 -7.35 3.17
C GLY A 81 -12.42 -8.70 2.78
N LYS A 82 -11.68 -9.78 3.03
CA LYS A 82 -12.11 -11.17 3.02
C LYS A 82 -11.27 -11.94 4.05
N PRO A 83 -11.68 -13.15 4.46
CA PRO A 83 -10.83 -14.04 5.25
C PRO A 83 -9.56 -14.41 4.49
N VAL A 84 -8.40 -14.23 5.11
CA VAL A 84 -7.08 -14.55 4.56
C VAL A 84 -6.26 -15.28 5.62
N ASP A 85 -5.52 -16.32 5.23
CA ASP A 85 -4.67 -17.07 6.15
C ASP A 85 -3.37 -16.34 6.51
N GLN A 86 -2.72 -16.78 7.59
CA GLN A 86 -1.48 -16.16 8.04
C GLN A 86 -0.34 -16.26 7.02
N LYS A 87 -0.32 -17.33 6.21
CA LYS A 87 0.70 -17.52 5.19
C LYS A 87 0.66 -16.37 4.19
N THR A 88 -0.51 -16.10 3.63
CA THR A 88 -0.73 -15.04 2.64
C THR A 88 -0.40 -13.66 3.22
N VAL A 89 -0.81 -13.39 4.46
CA VAL A 89 -0.50 -12.13 5.15
C VAL A 89 1.00 -11.96 5.33
N VAL A 90 1.69 -13.01 5.80
CA VAL A 90 3.13 -12.98 6.06
C VAL A 90 3.93 -12.84 4.77
N GLU A 91 3.58 -13.58 3.71
CA GLU A 91 4.24 -13.49 2.41
C GLU A 91 4.06 -12.10 1.77
N THR A 92 2.89 -11.50 1.94
CA THR A 92 2.64 -10.11 1.49
C THR A 92 3.48 -9.12 2.30
N THR A 93 3.50 -9.28 3.62
CA THR A 93 4.27 -8.43 4.53
C THR A 93 5.77 -8.48 4.22
N LEU A 94 6.31 -9.69 4.05
CA LEU A 94 7.72 -9.89 3.70
C LEU A 94 8.07 -9.21 2.38
N ARG A 95 7.19 -9.34 1.38
CA ARG A 95 7.34 -8.67 0.08
C ARG A 95 7.43 -7.17 0.28
N ASP A 96 6.43 -6.56 0.90
CA ASP A 96 6.33 -5.11 1.12
C ASP A 96 7.52 -4.56 1.93
N LEU A 97 8.01 -5.31 2.92
CA LEU A 97 9.14 -4.90 3.76
C LEU A 97 10.45 -4.74 2.97
N THR A 98 10.62 -5.45 1.85
CA THR A 98 11.86 -5.45 1.05
C THR A 98 11.88 -4.42 -0.07
N PHE A 99 10.74 -3.83 -0.42
CA PHE A 99 10.66 -2.92 -1.55
C PHE A 99 10.76 -1.45 -1.15
N ASN A 100 11.47 -0.69 -1.99
CA ASN A 100 11.60 0.76 -1.86
C ASN A 100 10.54 1.47 -2.71
N TYR A 101 9.27 1.36 -2.29
CA TYR A 101 8.17 2.11 -2.90
C TYR A 101 7.22 2.70 -1.86
N ILE A 102 6.39 3.63 -2.31
CA ILE A 102 5.31 4.22 -1.54
C ILE A 102 4.03 4.06 -2.34
N ASP A 103 3.03 3.42 -1.73
CA ASP A 103 1.74 3.17 -2.34
C ASP A 103 0.74 4.25 -1.93
N PHE A 104 0.09 4.85 -2.93
CA PHE A 104 -1.06 5.71 -2.78
C PHE A 104 -2.32 4.98 -3.21
N THR A 105 -3.45 5.32 -2.62
CA THR A 105 -4.74 4.67 -2.86
C THR A 105 -5.79 5.71 -3.24
N PRO A 106 -6.85 5.35 -3.99
CA PRO A 106 -8.03 6.20 -4.15
C PRO A 106 -8.80 6.36 -2.83
N GLU A 107 -9.76 7.28 -2.82
CA GLU A 107 -10.55 7.66 -1.63
C GLU A 107 -11.25 6.48 -0.93
N SER A 108 -11.72 5.49 -1.69
CA SER A 108 -12.53 4.36 -1.19
C SER A 108 -11.85 3.48 -0.13
N ARG A 109 -10.53 3.60 0.06
CA ARG A 109 -9.76 2.77 1.01
C ARG A 109 -9.27 3.54 2.24
N ILE A 110 -9.49 4.85 2.29
CA ILE A 110 -8.97 5.68 3.37
C ILE A 110 -9.46 5.20 4.74
N ASN A 111 -10.77 4.97 4.88
CA ASN A 111 -11.36 4.61 6.18
C ASN A 111 -10.80 3.29 6.72
N TYR A 112 -10.67 2.27 5.87
CA TYR A 112 -10.07 0.98 6.25
C TYR A 112 -8.64 1.16 6.79
N TYR A 113 -7.79 1.90 6.09
CA TYR A 113 -6.40 2.11 6.54
C TYR A 113 -6.29 3.05 7.73
N LYS A 114 -7.25 3.97 7.92
CA LYS A 114 -7.28 4.88 9.06
C LYS A 114 -7.48 4.13 10.38
N GLU A 115 -8.21 3.01 10.37
CA GLU A 115 -8.47 2.17 11.54
C GLU A 115 -7.23 1.37 11.98
N LEU A 116 -6.27 1.13 11.08
CA LEU A 116 -5.05 0.35 11.36
C LEU A 116 -3.98 1.20 12.04
N ARG A 117 -4.19 1.60 13.30
CA ARG A 117 -3.30 2.48 14.07
C ARG A 117 -1.84 2.02 14.04
N GLY A 118 -0.90 2.98 13.99
CA GLY A 118 0.53 2.69 13.78
C GLY A 118 0.91 2.21 12.37
N GLY A 119 -0.08 2.01 11.49
CA GLY A 119 0.09 1.50 10.13
C GLY A 119 -0.06 -0.02 10.02
N ALA A 120 -0.30 -0.50 8.80
CA ALA A 120 -0.65 -1.90 8.54
C ALA A 120 0.41 -2.91 9.03
N LEU A 121 1.71 -2.59 8.90
CA LEU A 121 2.79 -3.47 9.36
C LEU A 121 2.79 -3.63 10.87
N ALA A 122 2.77 -2.51 11.61
CA ALA A 122 2.80 -2.52 13.07
C ALA A 122 1.58 -3.27 13.62
N GLN A 123 0.38 -2.97 13.12
CA GLN A 123 -0.84 -3.65 13.52
C GLN A 123 -0.79 -5.16 13.23
N THR A 124 -0.25 -5.56 12.07
CA THR A 124 -0.11 -6.98 11.70
C THR A 124 0.83 -7.70 12.67
N VAL A 125 1.98 -7.10 12.97
CA VAL A 125 2.94 -7.66 13.93
C VAL A 125 2.31 -7.78 15.32
N HIS A 126 1.61 -6.74 15.78
CA HIS A 126 0.98 -6.72 17.10
C HIS A 126 -0.05 -7.85 17.25
N ILE A 127 -1.00 -7.96 16.32
CA ILE A 127 -2.07 -8.96 16.40
C ILE A 127 -1.49 -10.39 16.40
N TYR A 128 -0.50 -10.67 15.54
CA TYR A 128 0.12 -11.99 15.55
C TYR A 128 0.93 -12.25 16.81
N ALA A 129 1.67 -11.26 17.30
CA ALA A 129 2.48 -11.45 18.50
C ALA A 129 1.58 -11.69 19.73
N GLU A 130 0.53 -10.89 19.90
CA GLU A 130 -0.48 -11.07 20.93
C GLU A 130 -1.15 -12.45 20.86
N GLU A 131 -1.55 -12.89 19.66
CA GLU A 131 -2.18 -14.19 19.50
C GLU A 131 -1.24 -15.36 19.82
N LEU A 132 0.06 -15.27 19.48
CA LEU A 132 1.05 -16.26 19.89
C LEU A 132 1.24 -16.28 21.42
N LEU A 133 1.27 -15.12 22.08
CA LEU A 133 1.39 -15.04 23.54
C LEU A 133 0.15 -15.59 24.26
N LEU A 134 -1.04 -15.40 23.67
CA LEU A 134 -2.30 -15.91 24.20
C LEU A 134 -2.44 -17.42 24.01
N LYS A 135 -2.23 -17.91 22.78
CA LYS A 135 -2.43 -19.32 22.43
C LYS A 135 -1.25 -20.21 22.80
N ARG A 136 -0.09 -19.63 23.08
CA ARG A 136 1.15 -20.30 23.51
C ARG A 136 1.47 -21.56 22.69
N PRO A 137 1.58 -21.48 21.35
CA PRO A 137 2.04 -22.61 20.56
C PRO A 137 3.48 -22.98 20.96
N PRO A 138 3.96 -24.18 20.61
CA PRO A 138 5.32 -24.62 20.95
C PRO A 138 6.35 -23.72 20.25
N LEU A 139 6.97 -22.83 21.04
CA LEU A 139 8.05 -21.92 20.67
C LEU A 139 9.28 -22.21 21.54
N THR A 140 10.46 -22.01 21.00
CA THR A 140 11.70 -21.97 21.79
C THR A 140 11.78 -20.68 22.62
N ASP A 141 12.57 -20.67 23.69
CA ASP A 141 12.77 -19.47 24.52
C ASP A 141 13.26 -18.25 23.71
N LYS A 142 14.08 -18.50 22.67
CA LYS A 142 14.56 -17.44 21.77
C LYS A 142 13.44 -16.86 20.92
N GLU A 143 12.56 -17.71 20.40
CA GLU A 143 11.40 -17.29 19.61
C GLU A 143 10.40 -16.55 20.49
N LEU A 144 10.09 -17.05 21.69
CA LEU A 144 9.21 -16.38 22.63
C LEU A 144 9.71 -14.98 22.99
N LYS A 145 11.00 -14.82 23.30
CA LYS A 145 11.61 -13.50 23.56
C LYS A 145 11.49 -12.55 22.37
N LEU A 146 11.63 -13.07 21.14
CA LEU A 146 11.43 -12.27 19.93
C LEU A 146 9.97 -11.83 19.79
N VAL A 147 9.01 -12.73 20.05
CA VAL A 147 7.57 -12.43 20.03
C VAL A 147 7.24 -11.33 21.05
N GLU A 148 7.71 -11.46 22.29
CA GLU A 148 7.49 -10.45 23.35
C GLU A 148 8.10 -9.09 22.97
N LYS A 149 9.35 -9.08 22.48
CA LYS A 149 10.03 -7.87 22.00
C LYS A 149 9.23 -7.16 20.92
N LEU A 150 8.75 -7.90 19.91
CA LEU A 150 7.98 -7.34 18.81
C LEU A 150 6.57 -6.94 19.22
N ASN A 151 5.95 -7.63 20.19
CA ASN A 151 4.67 -7.23 20.75
C ASN A 151 4.77 -5.83 21.37
N VAL A 152 5.74 -5.62 22.27
CA VAL A 152 5.97 -4.31 22.91
C VAL A 152 6.29 -3.22 21.88
N TRP A 153 7.17 -3.53 20.92
CA TRP A 153 7.52 -2.59 19.86
C TRP A 153 6.30 -2.16 19.02
N SER A 154 5.49 -3.13 18.58
CA SER A 154 4.34 -2.88 17.72
C SER A 154 3.19 -2.22 18.47
N GLU A 155 2.94 -2.59 19.73
CA GLU A 155 1.97 -1.93 20.61
C GLU A 155 2.29 -0.43 20.75
N ASN A 156 3.57 -0.08 20.98
CA ASN A 156 4.00 1.31 21.07
C ASN A 156 3.80 2.10 19.77
N LEU A 157 3.84 1.46 18.60
CA LEU A 157 3.50 2.09 17.32
C LEU A 157 1.99 2.23 17.14
N CYS A 158 1.21 1.22 17.54
CA CYS A 158 -0.26 1.22 17.44
C CYS A 158 -0.92 2.28 18.35
N ARG A 159 -0.18 2.91 19.26
CA ARG A 159 -0.64 4.09 20.01
C ARG A 159 -0.82 5.33 19.13
N ASP A 160 -0.14 5.41 18.00
CA ASP A 160 -0.34 6.54 17.10
C ASP A 160 -1.60 6.38 16.27
N GLU A 161 -2.38 7.44 16.19
CA GLU A 161 -3.39 7.54 15.14
C GLU A 161 -2.75 7.63 13.75
N ASN A 162 -3.48 7.17 12.74
CA ASN A 162 -3.10 7.36 11.35
C ASN A 162 -3.62 8.69 10.82
N LYS A 163 -2.76 9.38 10.07
CA LYS A 163 -3.03 10.62 9.35
C LYS A 163 -3.12 10.36 7.85
N ILE A 164 -3.96 11.14 7.19
CA ILE A 164 -4.20 11.04 5.74
C ILE A 164 -3.45 12.15 5.05
N ILE A 165 -2.49 11.79 4.19
CA ILE A 165 -1.73 12.72 3.37
C ILE A 165 -2.30 12.72 1.95
N VAL A 166 -2.54 13.90 1.42
CA VAL A 166 -3.25 14.10 0.16
C VAL A 166 -2.34 14.72 -0.89
N ILE A 167 -2.27 14.10 -2.07
CA ILE A 167 -1.52 14.58 -3.23
C ILE A 167 -2.46 14.66 -4.43
N LYS A 168 -2.31 15.69 -5.28
CA LYS A 168 -3.08 15.78 -6.53
C LYS A 168 -2.79 14.59 -7.42
N ALA A 169 -3.83 13.94 -7.93
CA ALA A 169 -3.71 12.84 -8.89
C ALA A 169 -3.08 13.30 -10.23
N SER A 170 -3.08 14.60 -10.50
CA SER A 170 -2.38 15.21 -11.64
C SER A 170 -0.89 15.55 -11.36
N SER A 171 -0.33 15.13 -10.23
CA SER A 171 1.07 15.41 -9.89
C SER A 171 2.03 14.77 -10.89
N PRO A 172 3.07 15.48 -11.38
CA PRO A 172 4.05 14.92 -12.31
C PRO A 172 4.83 13.74 -11.72
N TYR A 173 4.89 13.63 -10.39
CA TYR A 173 5.54 12.50 -9.73
C TYR A 173 4.84 11.15 -9.99
N PHE A 174 3.56 11.17 -10.34
CA PHE A 174 2.83 9.95 -10.70
C PHE A 174 3.03 9.51 -12.15
N GLU A 175 3.72 10.29 -12.98
CA GLU A 175 4.06 9.89 -14.35
C GLU A 175 5.13 8.79 -14.39
N HIS A 176 5.92 8.68 -13.31
CA HIS A 176 6.91 7.62 -13.11
C HIS A 176 6.41 6.49 -12.20
N ALA A 177 5.17 6.58 -11.74
CA ALA A 177 4.58 5.59 -10.85
C ALA A 177 4.09 4.36 -11.63
N GLN A 178 3.95 3.26 -10.91
CA GLN A 178 3.29 2.05 -11.39
C GLN A 178 1.86 2.00 -10.89
N PHE A 179 0.96 1.50 -11.73
CA PHE A 179 -0.40 1.16 -11.39
C PHE A 179 -0.47 -0.33 -11.04
N GLN A 180 -0.75 -0.62 -9.77
CA GLN A 180 -0.89 -1.97 -9.28
C GLN A 180 -2.37 -2.34 -9.21
N TYR A 181 -2.75 -3.38 -9.94
CA TYR A 181 -4.08 -4.01 -9.89
C TYR A 181 -3.99 -5.41 -9.28
N PHE A 182 -5.13 -5.95 -8.83
CA PHE A 182 -5.18 -7.10 -7.92
C PHE A 182 -4.79 -8.46 -8.55
N THR A 183 -4.26 -8.49 -9.78
CA THR A 183 -3.64 -9.68 -10.38
C THR A 183 -2.13 -9.76 -10.18
N GLY A 184 -1.51 -8.73 -9.57
CA GLY A 184 -0.09 -8.71 -9.19
C GLY A 184 0.86 -8.15 -10.25
N GLU A 185 0.35 -7.80 -11.43
CA GLU A 185 1.10 -7.08 -12.46
C GLU A 185 1.09 -5.57 -12.21
N ASN A 186 2.20 -4.92 -12.53
CA ASN A 186 2.34 -3.47 -12.45
C ASN A 186 2.42 -2.91 -13.87
N VAL A 187 1.52 -1.98 -14.20
CA VAL A 187 1.53 -1.24 -15.48
C VAL A 187 1.85 0.23 -15.26
N GLU A 188 2.00 1.01 -16.33
CA GLU A 188 2.27 2.45 -16.22
C GLU A 188 1.08 3.16 -15.55
N SER A 189 1.32 4.10 -14.65
CA SER A 189 0.26 4.89 -14.02
C SER A 189 -0.37 5.87 -15.01
N PRO A 190 -1.71 5.96 -15.13
CA PRO A 190 -2.36 6.98 -15.98
C PRO A 190 -2.38 8.37 -15.33
N PHE A 191 -1.96 8.49 -14.06
CA PHE A 191 -1.97 9.72 -13.29
C PHE A 191 -0.80 10.65 -13.65
N GLY A 192 -0.99 11.96 -13.47
CA GLY A 192 -0.08 13.01 -13.92
C GLY A 192 -0.72 13.96 -14.92
N SER A 193 0.10 14.52 -15.82
CA SER A 193 -0.37 15.44 -16.87
C SER A 193 -1.31 14.77 -17.87
N PHE A 194 -2.06 15.60 -18.61
CA PHE A 194 -2.91 15.10 -19.69
C PHE A 194 -2.11 14.43 -20.81
N GLU A 195 -0.91 14.94 -21.14
CA GLU A 195 -0.04 14.33 -22.15
C GLU A 195 0.41 12.93 -21.73
N HIS A 196 0.80 12.77 -20.47
CA HIS A 196 1.13 11.46 -19.92
C HIS A 196 -0.08 10.51 -19.93
N PHE A 197 -1.26 10.99 -19.50
CA PHE A 197 -2.50 10.22 -19.56
C PHE A 197 -2.78 9.72 -20.99
N LYS A 198 -2.73 10.60 -22.00
CA LYS A 198 -2.92 10.23 -23.42
C LYS A 198 -1.94 9.13 -23.85
N LYS A 199 -0.66 9.28 -23.53
CA LYS A 199 0.39 8.30 -23.85
C LYS A 199 0.08 6.93 -23.23
N VAL A 200 -0.28 6.89 -21.95
CA VAL A 200 -0.58 5.65 -21.22
C VAL A 200 -1.84 4.97 -21.76
N ILE A 201 -2.91 5.73 -21.99
CA ILE A 201 -4.16 5.20 -22.56
C ILE A 201 -3.94 4.64 -23.97
N LYS A 202 -3.10 5.28 -24.80
CA LYS A 202 -2.74 4.75 -26.12
C LYS A 202 -2.04 3.39 -26.04
N LYS A 203 -1.25 3.15 -24.99
CA LYS A 203 -0.48 1.92 -24.78
C LYS A 203 -1.30 0.78 -24.17
N HIS A 204 -2.15 1.08 -23.18
CA HIS A 204 -2.83 0.08 -22.36
C HIS A 204 -4.36 0.06 -22.53
N SER A 205 -4.93 0.94 -23.37
CA SER A 205 -6.37 1.14 -23.59
C SER A 205 -7.11 1.82 -22.44
N LEU A 206 -8.12 2.64 -22.79
CA LEU A 206 -8.99 3.28 -21.81
C LEU A 206 -9.87 2.25 -21.10
N LEU A 207 -10.33 1.24 -21.84
CA LEU A 207 -11.17 0.17 -21.32
C LEU A 207 -10.50 -0.59 -20.16
N PHE A 208 -9.16 -0.66 -20.15
CA PHE A 208 -8.42 -1.26 -19.06
C PHE A 208 -8.50 -0.43 -17.78
N TYR A 209 -8.24 0.89 -17.84
CA TYR A 209 -8.21 1.74 -16.64
C TYR A 209 -9.59 2.19 -16.16
N GLU A 210 -10.57 2.24 -17.07
CA GLU A 210 -11.91 2.75 -16.79
C GLU A 210 -12.58 2.17 -15.53
N PRO A 211 -12.65 0.84 -15.29
CA PRO A 211 -13.27 0.31 -14.09
C PRO A 211 -12.57 0.78 -12.81
N TYR A 212 -11.25 0.93 -12.83
CA TYR A 212 -10.49 1.40 -11.67
C TYR A 212 -10.69 2.90 -11.42
N LEU A 213 -10.66 3.72 -12.48
CA LEU A 213 -10.85 5.17 -12.39
C LEU A 213 -12.28 5.54 -11.98
N LYS A 214 -13.26 4.70 -12.31
CA LYS A 214 -14.64 4.79 -11.83
C LYS A 214 -14.84 4.30 -10.40
N GLY A 215 -13.82 3.66 -9.81
CA GLY A 215 -13.89 3.08 -8.46
C GLY A 215 -14.62 1.74 -8.38
N GLU A 216 -14.90 1.10 -9.52
CA GLU A 216 -15.50 -0.24 -9.60
C GLU A 216 -14.48 -1.32 -9.20
N GLN A 217 -13.19 -1.05 -9.41
CA GLN A 217 -12.09 -1.93 -9.04
C GLN A 217 -11.03 -1.20 -8.21
N LEU A 218 -10.39 -1.94 -7.31
CA LEU A 218 -9.35 -1.43 -6.44
C LEU A 218 -8.00 -1.37 -7.16
N PHE A 219 -7.18 -0.39 -6.79
CA PHE A 219 -5.81 -0.24 -7.29
C PHE A 219 -4.94 0.53 -6.29
N TYR A 220 -3.64 0.49 -6.54
CA TYR A 220 -2.66 1.36 -5.89
C TYR A 220 -1.78 2.05 -6.93
N VAL A 221 -1.33 3.25 -6.59
CA VAL A 221 -0.33 4.00 -7.37
C VAL A 221 0.97 3.97 -6.60
N ARG A 222 1.94 3.25 -7.16
CA ARG A 222 3.20 2.90 -6.52
C ARG A 222 4.32 3.78 -7.07
N THR A 223 4.86 4.66 -6.24
CA THR A 223 6.04 5.46 -6.61
C THR A 223 7.31 4.84 -6.07
N THR A 224 8.35 4.81 -6.90
CA THR A 224 9.75 4.51 -6.51
C THR A 224 10.62 5.77 -6.50
N LYS A 225 10.04 6.92 -6.83
CA LYS A 225 10.70 8.23 -6.83
C LYS A 225 10.29 9.03 -5.60
N LYS A 226 11.23 9.82 -5.10
CA LYS A 226 10.97 10.77 -4.01
C LYS A 226 9.92 11.78 -4.47
N ILE A 227 8.89 12.02 -3.65
CA ILE A 227 7.92 13.09 -3.87
C ILE A 227 8.27 14.27 -2.97
N SER A 228 8.33 15.47 -3.55
CA SER A 228 8.64 16.71 -2.83
C SER A 228 7.55 17.07 -1.80
N PRO A 229 7.92 17.69 -0.66
CA PRO A 229 6.96 18.31 0.26
C PRO A 229 5.92 19.21 -0.42
N SER A 230 6.32 19.92 -1.47
CA SER A 230 5.46 20.86 -2.20
C SER A 230 4.23 20.22 -2.85
N GLU A 231 4.25 18.90 -3.05
CA GLU A 231 3.12 18.15 -3.62
C GLU A 231 2.07 17.78 -2.59
N ILE A 232 2.38 17.92 -1.30
CA ILE A 232 1.46 17.63 -0.21
C ILE A 232 0.45 18.77 -0.12
N VAL A 233 -0.80 18.47 -0.49
CA VAL A 233 -1.88 19.45 -0.50
C VAL A 233 -2.44 19.67 0.91
N ARG A 234 -2.63 18.58 1.65
CA ARG A 234 -3.26 18.59 2.97
C ARG A 234 -2.92 17.33 3.76
N ILE A 235 -2.98 17.47 5.08
CA ILE A 235 -2.90 16.37 6.04
C ILE A 235 -4.14 16.44 6.96
N TYR A 236 -4.77 15.29 7.21
CA TYR A 236 -5.93 15.12 8.11
C TYR A 236 -5.57 14.18 9.25
#